data_AF-A0A6A6BQ16-F1
#
_entry.id   AF-A0A6A6BQ16-F1
#
_cell.length_a   1.000
_cell.length_b   1.000
_cell.length_c   1.000
_cell.angle_alpha   90.00
_cell.angle_beta   90.00
_cell.angle_gamma   90.00
#
_symmetry.space_group_name_H-M   'P 1'
#
loop_
_entity.id
_entity.type
_entity.pdbx_description
1 polymer ?
#
loop_
_entity_poly.entity_id
_entity_poly.type
_entity_poly.pdbx_seq_one_letter_code
_entity_poly.pdbx_strand_id
1 'polypeptide(L)'
;MSFFGPSLRISTCQMWGCQKRPCSGSNLCNTHRCTGDSGHCDNVVVAGTKFCDMHICCNRTCYSEREYGSYCREHVCMEEYCNIRRCDNERYCSEHL
;
A
#
# COMPACT_ATOMS: atom_id res chain seq x y z
N MET A 1 26.33 -17.65 -32.94
CA MET A 1 27.31 -17.16 -31.95
C MET A 1 26.53 -16.76 -30.72
N SER A 2 26.44 -17.65 -29.74
CA SER A 2 25.64 -17.46 -28.54
C SER A 2 26.53 -16.89 -27.44
N PHE A 3 26.49 -15.57 -27.27
CA PHE A 3 27.12 -14.90 -26.15
C PHE A 3 26.07 -14.04 -25.45
N PHE A 4 25.30 -14.66 -24.56
CA PHE A 4 24.69 -13.93 -23.45
C PHE A 4 25.28 -14.54 -22.18
N GLY A 5 26.30 -13.86 -21.66
CA GLY A 5 26.93 -14.22 -20.40
C GLY A 5 25.89 -14.23 -19.26
N PRO A 6 26.19 -14.87 -18.13
CA PRO A 6 25.30 -14.84 -16.98
C PRO A 6 25.11 -13.37 -16.60
N SER A 7 23.90 -12.84 -16.83
CA SER A 7 23.54 -11.46 -16.48
C SER A 7 23.64 -11.35 -14.96
N LEU A 8 24.81 -10.92 -14.50
CA LEU A 8 25.11 -10.62 -13.11
C LEU A 8 24.10 -9.59 -12.62
N ARG A 9 23.14 -10.11 -11.85
CA ARG A 9 22.27 -9.46 -10.87
C ARG A 9 22.43 -7.94 -10.86
N ILE A 10 21.67 -7.26 -11.71
CA ILE A 10 21.35 -5.88 -11.41
C ILE A 10 20.45 -5.96 -10.17
N SER A 11 21.03 -5.73 -9.00
CA SER A 11 20.31 -5.53 -7.74
C SER A 11 19.59 -4.19 -7.82
N THR A 12 18.70 -4.04 -8.79
CA THR A 12 17.80 -2.92 -8.94
C THR A 12 16.40 -3.37 -8.57
N CYS A 13 15.57 -2.40 -8.21
CA CYS A 13 14.17 -2.64 -7.94
C CYS A 13 13.53 -3.42 -9.09
N GLN A 14 12.72 -4.44 -8.74
CA GLN A 14 11.99 -5.29 -9.68
C GLN A 14 11.01 -4.51 -10.57
N MET A 15 10.66 -3.28 -10.18
CA MET A 15 9.78 -2.42 -10.99
C MET A 15 10.44 -2.02 -12.30
N TRP A 16 9.72 -2.24 -13.39
CA TRP A 16 10.21 -2.01 -14.74
C TRP A 16 10.64 -0.54 -14.93
N GLY A 17 11.87 -0.33 -15.41
CA GLY A 17 12.45 1.00 -15.58
C GLY A 17 13.01 1.66 -14.31
N CYS A 18 12.95 0.99 -13.15
CA CYS A 18 13.51 1.53 -11.92
C CYS A 18 14.99 1.16 -11.74
N GLN A 19 15.88 2.15 -11.81
CA GLN A 19 17.33 1.95 -11.58
C GLN A 19 17.76 2.11 -10.12
N LYS A 20 16.81 2.23 -9.18
CA LYS A 20 17.12 2.37 -7.75
C LYS A 20 17.51 1.02 -7.15
N ARG A 21 18.42 1.05 -6.16
CA ARG A 21 18.75 -0.12 -5.35
C ARG A 21 17.55 -0.55 -4.50
N PRO A 22 17.27 -1.85 -4.40
CA PRO A 22 16.26 -2.39 -3.51
C PRO A 22 16.72 -2.31 -2.06
N CYS A 23 15.77 -2.36 -1.14
CA CYS A 23 16.05 -2.30 0.29
C CYS A 23 16.48 -3.67 0.81
N SER A 24 17.26 -3.70 1.89
CA SER A 24 17.67 -4.94 2.54
C SER A 24 16.45 -5.80 2.88
N GLY A 25 16.42 -7.04 2.34
CA GLY A 25 15.33 -7.99 2.55
C GLY A 25 14.18 -7.92 1.53
N SER A 26 14.20 -6.98 0.58
CA SER A 26 13.14 -6.80 -0.41
C SER A 26 13.70 -6.73 -1.83
N ASN A 27 12.87 -6.99 -2.84
CA ASN A 27 13.20 -6.77 -4.26
C ASN A 27 12.77 -5.37 -4.74
N LEU A 28 12.21 -4.56 -3.85
CA LEU A 28 11.67 -3.23 -4.13
C LEU A 28 12.51 -2.14 -3.48
N CYS A 29 12.62 -0.99 -4.14
CA CYS A 29 13.24 0.20 -3.56
C CYS A 29 12.26 0.92 -2.63
N ASN A 30 12.76 1.84 -1.79
CA ASN A 30 11.95 2.62 -0.85
C ASN A 30 10.76 3.37 -1.46
N THR A 31 10.77 3.65 -2.76
CA THR A 31 9.64 4.33 -3.43
C THR A 31 8.59 3.37 -3.97
N HIS A 32 8.92 2.09 -4.13
CA HIS A 32 8.01 1.08 -4.64
C HIS A 32 7.58 0.07 -3.59
N ARG A 33 8.29 0.03 -2.45
CA ARG A 33 7.96 -0.81 -1.31
C ARG A 33 6.88 -0.14 -0.46
N CYS A 34 5.90 -0.93 -0.06
CA CYS A 34 4.87 -0.49 0.86
C CYS A 34 5.44 -0.06 2.21
N THR A 35 4.98 1.08 2.72
CA THR A 35 5.33 1.59 4.06
C THR A 35 4.39 1.08 5.16
N GLY A 36 3.34 0.34 4.81
CA GLY A 36 2.43 -0.29 5.77
C GLY A 36 3.15 -1.32 6.65
N ASP A 37 2.54 -1.64 7.80
CA ASP A 37 3.14 -2.50 8.84
C ASP A 37 4.54 -2.06 9.26
N SER A 38 4.75 -0.75 9.48
CA SER A 38 6.07 -0.18 9.82
C SER A 38 7.16 -0.48 8.77
N GLY A 39 6.75 -0.67 7.52
CA GLY A 39 7.63 -1.01 6.42
C GLY A 39 7.92 -2.50 6.29
N HIS A 40 7.34 -3.39 7.10
CA HIS A 40 7.53 -4.84 6.93
C HIS A 40 6.75 -5.43 5.75
N CYS A 41 6.00 -4.61 5.01
CA CYS A 41 5.27 -5.04 3.83
C CYS A 41 6.18 -5.05 2.58
N ASP A 42 6.35 -6.22 1.96
CA ASP A 42 7.10 -6.41 0.71
C ASP A 42 6.25 -6.24 -0.55
N ASN A 43 5.00 -5.81 -0.42
CA ASN A 43 4.13 -5.56 -1.55
C ASN A 43 4.50 -4.25 -2.26
N VAL A 44 4.20 -4.21 -3.56
CA VAL A 44 4.37 -3.02 -4.40
C VAL A 44 3.33 -1.97 -4.00
N VAL A 45 3.75 -0.71 -3.90
CA VAL A 45 2.82 0.41 -3.68
C VAL A 45 1.88 0.58 -4.86
N VAL A 46 0.67 1.03 -4.58
CA VAL A 46 -0.23 1.53 -5.61
C VAL A 46 0.39 2.79 -6.22
N ALA A 47 0.28 2.95 -7.54
CA ALA A 47 0.85 4.09 -8.24
C ALA A 47 0.35 5.42 -7.64
N GLY A 48 1.29 6.30 -7.28
CA GLY A 48 1.00 7.59 -6.65
C GLY A 48 0.80 7.54 -5.13
N THR A 49 1.04 6.40 -4.48
CA THR A 49 0.84 6.22 -3.04
C THR A 49 2.09 5.62 -2.36
N LYS A 50 2.06 5.52 -1.04
CA LYS A 50 3.10 4.83 -0.23
C LYS A 50 2.66 3.46 0.27
N PHE A 51 1.45 3.03 -0.09
CA PHE A 51 0.78 1.85 0.46
C PHE A 51 0.42 0.87 -0.66
N CYS A 52 0.51 -0.43 -0.39
CA CYS A 52 -0.02 -1.46 -1.30
C CYS A 52 -1.55 -1.53 -1.21
N ASP A 53 -2.17 -2.32 -2.09
CA ASP A 53 -3.62 -2.52 -2.10
C ASP A 53 -4.19 -3.03 -0.77
N MET A 54 -3.38 -3.74 0.02
CA MET A 54 -3.78 -4.24 1.34
C MET A 54 -3.76 -3.17 2.43
N HIS A 55 -2.90 -2.16 2.29
CA HIS A 55 -2.66 -1.08 3.25
C HIS A 55 -3.29 0.24 2.87
N ILE A 56 -4.01 0.26 1.75
CA ILE A 56 -4.75 1.42 1.30
C ILE A 56 -6.20 1.31 1.72
N CYS A 57 -6.85 2.45 1.94
CA CYS A 57 -8.27 2.50 2.21
C CYS A 57 -9.07 1.84 1.07
N CYS A 58 -10.02 0.96 1.43
CA CYS A 58 -10.91 0.32 0.46
C CYS A 58 -11.93 1.30 -0.18
N ASN A 59 -12.02 2.54 0.32
CA ASN A 59 -12.88 3.53 -0.32
C ASN A 59 -12.31 3.90 -1.70
N ARG A 60 -13.15 3.81 -2.73
CA ARG A 60 -12.78 4.23 -4.08
C ARG A 60 -12.38 5.70 -4.01
N THR A 61 -11.21 6.03 -4.56
CA THR A 61 -10.56 7.36 -4.53
C THR A 61 -9.87 7.78 -3.23
N CYS A 62 -9.77 6.93 -2.21
CA CYS A 62 -8.97 7.23 -1.03
C CYS A 62 -7.63 6.50 -1.08
N TYR A 63 -6.53 7.26 -1.03
CA TYR A 63 -5.18 6.72 -1.05
C TYR A 63 -4.47 6.76 0.32
N SER A 64 -5.24 6.99 1.37
CA SER A 64 -4.76 7.04 2.76
C SER A 64 -4.49 5.64 3.31
N GLU A 65 -3.66 5.58 4.34
CA GLU A 65 -3.38 4.35 5.08
C GLU A 65 -4.67 3.78 5.68
N ARG A 66 -4.81 2.46 5.55
CA ARG A 66 -5.84 1.68 6.23
C ARG A 66 -5.47 1.60 7.71
N GLU A 67 -6.35 2.10 8.59
CA GLU A 67 -6.11 2.11 10.04
C GLU A 67 -7.11 1.21 10.79
N TYR A 68 -8.37 1.17 10.34
CA TYR A 68 -9.46 0.52 11.06
C TYR A 68 -10.22 -0.43 10.13
N GLY A 69 -10.18 -1.73 10.43
CA GLY A 69 -10.85 -2.71 9.57
C GLY A 69 -10.27 -2.62 8.17
N SER A 70 -11.07 -2.28 7.15
CA SER A 70 -10.66 -2.09 5.74
C SER A 70 -10.59 -0.63 5.29
N TYR A 71 -10.75 0.33 6.21
CA TYR A 71 -10.88 1.75 5.90
C TYR A 71 -9.85 2.60 6.66
N CYS A 72 -9.61 3.82 6.19
CA CYS A 72 -8.84 4.82 6.92
C CYS A 72 -9.72 5.49 7.99
N ARG A 73 -9.14 6.27 8.92
CA ARG A 73 -9.88 7.05 9.92
C ARG A 73 -10.95 7.97 9.31
N GLU A 74 -10.77 8.43 8.08
CA GLU A 74 -11.77 9.26 7.40
C GLU A 74 -12.91 8.48 6.76
N HIS A 75 -12.85 7.15 6.65
CA HIS A 75 -13.92 6.37 6.02
C HIS A 75 -14.52 5.32 6.96
N VAL A 76 -14.10 5.32 8.23
CA VAL A 76 -14.68 4.51 9.30
C VAL A 76 -15.75 5.29 10.04
N CYS A 77 -16.74 4.57 10.59
CA CYS A 77 -17.71 5.11 11.52
C CYS A 77 -17.02 5.71 12.76
N MET A 78 -17.49 6.86 13.25
CA MET A 78 -16.94 7.50 14.46
C MET A 78 -17.36 6.82 15.77
N GLU A 79 -18.33 5.91 15.74
CA GLU A 79 -18.76 5.17 16.93
C GLU A 79 -17.63 4.30 17.50
N GLU A 80 -17.51 4.30 18.84
CA GLU A 80 -16.51 3.49 19.52
C GLU A 80 -16.69 2.01 19.17
N TYR A 81 -15.59 1.33 18.85
CA TYR A 81 -15.55 -0.07 18.43
C TYR A 81 -16.24 -0.41 17.08
N CYS A 82 -16.73 0.58 16.32
CA CYS A 82 -17.30 0.35 15.00
C CYS A 82 -16.26 0.48 13.89
N ASN A 83 -15.84 -0.65 13.30
CA ASN A 83 -14.86 -0.68 12.20
C ASN A 83 -15.52 -0.77 10.81
N ILE A 84 -16.79 -0.36 10.71
CA ILE A 84 -17.58 -0.41 9.46
C ILE A 84 -17.41 0.92 8.71
N ARG A 85 -17.58 0.86 7.38
CA ARG A 85 -17.62 2.05 6.51
C ARG A 85 -18.70 3.03 6.99
N ARG A 86 -18.36 4.31 7.16
CA ARG A 86 -19.36 5.36 7.35
C ARG A 86 -20.19 5.57 6.08
N CYS A 87 -21.41 6.07 6.20
CA CYS A 87 -22.20 6.49 5.04
C CYS A 87 -21.55 7.70 4.37
N ASP A 88 -21.73 7.82 3.05
CA ASP A 88 -21.21 8.95 2.28
C ASP A 88 -21.75 10.28 2.84
N ASN A 89 -20.85 11.22 3.14
CA ASN A 89 -21.11 12.49 3.84
C ASN A 89 -21.56 12.41 5.31
N GLU A 90 -21.64 11.23 5.90
CA GLU A 90 -22.04 11.05 7.30
C GLU A 90 -20.85 10.80 8.23
N ARG A 91 -21.07 10.95 9.54
CA ARG A 91 -20.08 10.59 10.58
C ARG A 91 -20.18 9.13 11.00
N TYR A 92 -21.33 8.50 10.76
CA TYR A 92 -21.68 7.18 11.26
C TYR A 92 -22.01 6.22 10.11
N CYS A 93 -22.04 4.91 10.40
CA CYS A 93 -22.53 3.90 9.47
C CYS A 93 -24.07 3.80 9.53
N SER A 94 -24.66 3.00 8.65
CA SER A 94 -26.11 2.79 8.59
C SER A 94 -26.73 2.26 9.90
N GLU A 95 -25.93 1.64 10.76
CA GLU A 95 -26.38 1.09 12.06
C GLU A 95 -26.36 2.13 13.19
N HIS A 96 -25.65 3.26 13.02
CA HIS A 96 -25.43 4.28 14.04
C HIS A 96 -25.91 5.68 13.59
N LEU A 97 -26.82 5.70 12.61
CA LEU A 97 -27.41 6.89 12.02
C LEU A 97 -28.65 7.37 12.79
#